data_AF-A0A0D0AZ24-F1
#
_entry.id   AF-A0A0D0AZ24-F1
#
_cell.length_a   1.000
_cell.length_b   1.000
_cell.length_c   1.000
_cell.angle_alpha   90.00
_cell.angle_beta   90.00
_cell.angle_gamma   90.00
#
_symmetry.space_group_name_H-M   'P 1'
#
loop_
_entity.id
_entity.type
_entity.pdbx_description
1 polymer ?
#
loop_
_entity_poly.entity_id
_entity_poly.type
_entity_poly.pdbx_seq_one_letter_code
_entity_poly.pdbx_strand_id
1 'polypeptide(L)'
;MHFKLASQKIRHHYDEDPATVRSVNHQRLKSVSVRLASTIAARNIISAIQRREIVHRLDIGNSSMGDEGCVQLFNFLDSPAGRRCKHSLTELYLTRNGIGAKGLLAVSRFIKDNDVLRELCLSGNPLSADADVIAQFTTALNSSRLCTLQLIHNGSLSDTFIHTFLPSLNARYLRQLGLSATNITRIAVPAIIEYVTSSRCKLDQLQCNANSLTLPGAREIISAIERENYSLFRVNFDDLHIEEYDGDDVERTLAWQEGWRILNNTTQRNLMRKIQVKAQAVALLLYSRALFLRSGMRDLHGGAPDFASVSALNRLSANVENTISAPSMFFRLPEEIQQEIIALLAPDLSHQQRIRVVAFAADFRTLPHLDEYHLEPANTAPLPTFMRAGLSRQAGTTAKVPYEGSWKPPVWWECMCPEVKRRNCRTLHRWKRERRDVWLTRVGCDVWEPEFAMRDAEL
;
A
#
# COMPACT_ATOMS: atom_id res chain seq x y z
N MET A 1 31.44 -0.21 -15.17
CA MET A 1 30.60 -0.82 -16.22
C MET A 1 29.17 -0.34 -16.05
N HIS A 2 28.67 0.46 -16.98
CA HIS A 2 27.32 1.05 -16.94
C HIS A 2 26.26 -0.01 -17.24
N PHE A 3 25.61 -0.55 -16.21
CA PHE A 3 24.31 -1.19 -16.41
C PHE A 3 23.25 -0.11 -16.58
N LYS A 4 23.05 0.33 -17.83
CA LYS A 4 21.81 0.96 -18.26
C LYS A 4 20.72 -0.10 -18.19
N LEU A 5 20.11 -0.27 -17.02
CA LEU A 5 18.74 -0.76 -16.97
C LEU A 5 17.90 0.29 -17.70
N ALA A 6 17.55 -0.01 -18.95
CA ALA A 6 16.54 0.69 -19.69
C ALA A 6 15.24 0.58 -18.89
N SER A 7 15.05 1.48 -17.93
CA SER A 7 13.72 1.84 -17.48
C SER A 7 13.05 2.42 -18.71
N GLN A 8 12.37 1.56 -19.48
CA GLN A 8 11.19 1.98 -20.20
C GLN A 8 10.25 2.53 -19.12
N LYS A 9 10.44 3.81 -18.77
CA LYS A 9 9.38 4.65 -18.26
C LYS A 9 8.27 4.44 -19.26
N ILE A 10 7.25 3.66 -18.88
CA ILE A 10 5.98 3.66 -19.57
C ILE A 10 5.55 5.12 -19.49
N ARG A 11 5.85 5.87 -20.55
CA ARG A 11 5.33 7.21 -20.76
C ARG A 11 3.84 6.98 -21.02
N HIS A 12 3.08 6.86 -19.94
CA HIS A 12 1.66 7.07 -19.99
C HIS A 12 1.49 8.49 -20.53
N HIS A 13 0.83 8.63 -21.69
CA HIS A 13 0.42 9.92 -22.22
C HIS A 13 -0.69 10.46 -21.29
N TYR A 14 -0.28 11.06 -20.17
CA TYR A 14 -1.15 11.59 -19.12
C TYR A 14 -1.87 12.87 -19.52
N ASP A 15 -1.52 13.47 -20.66
CA ASP A 15 -2.02 14.77 -21.11
C ASP A 15 -3.42 14.70 -21.74
N GLU A 16 -3.89 13.50 -22.07
CA GLU A 16 -5.17 13.26 -22.77
C GLU A 16 -6.21 12.54 -21.91
N ASP A 17 -5.94 12.26 -20.63
CA ASP A 17 -6.89 11.54 -19.77
C ASP A 17 -8.08 12.44 -19.39
N PRO A 18 -9.32 12.15 -19.86
CA PRO A 18 -10.49 12.97 -19.57
C PRO A 18 -10.84 13.04 -18.07
N ALA A 19 -10.37 12.07 -17.27
CA ALA A 19 -10.56 12.03 -15.81
C ALA A 19 -9.49 12.82 -15.03
N THR A 20 -8.58 13.52 -15.72
CA THR A 20 -7.61 14.42 -15.10
C THR A 20 -8.13 15.86 -15.13
N VAL A 21 -8.18 16.50 -13.96
CA VAL A 21 -8.39 17.95 -13.84
C VAL A 21 -7.04 18.60 -13.58
N ARG A 22 -6.62 19.49 -14.49
CA ARG A 22 -5.43 20.32 -14.30
C ARG A 22 -5.78 21.77 -14.08
N SER A 23 -4.99 22.45 -13.27
CA SER A 23 -5.06 23.90 -13.20
C SER A 23 -4.50 24.53 -14.47
N VAL A 24 -5.18 25.57 -14.96
CA VAL A 24 -4.68 26.41 -16.04
C VAL A 24 -3.93 27.56 -15.39
N ASN A 25 -2.62 27.65 -15.63
CA ASN A 25 -1.78 28.73 -15.11
C ASN A 25 -2.30 30.09 -15.61
N HIS A 26 -3.07 30.78 -14.79
CA HIS A 26 -3.53 32.13 -15.10
C HIS A 26 -2.45 33.12 -14.66
N GLN A 27 -1.59 33.55 -15.59
CA GLN A 27 -0.59 34.61 -15.35
C GLN A 27 -1.21 35.88 -14.75
N ARG A 28 -2.51 36.14 -15.02
CA ARG A 28 -3.30 37.26 -14.47
C ARG A 28 -3.61 37.18 -12.97
N LEU A 29 -3.49 36.01 -12.33
CA LEU A 29 -3.71 35.89 -10.88
C LEU A 29 -2.54 36.42 -10.05
N LYS A 30 -1.37 36.62 -10.66
CA LYS A 30 -0.17 37.14 -9.97
C LYS A 30 -0.27 38.62 -9.58
N SER A 31 -1.18 39.37 -10.20
CA SER A 31 -1.38 40.81 -9.94
C SER A 31 -2.52 41.11 -8.96
N VAL A 32 -3.16 40.08 -8.41
CA VAL A 32 -4.31 40.19 -7.50
C VAL A 32 -3.87 39.81 -6.08
N SER A 33 -4.57 40.31 -5.05
CA SER A 33 -4.26 39.95 -3.67
C SER A 33 -4.32 38.43 -3.46
N VAL A 34 -3.38 37.89 -2.68
CA VAL A 34 -3.19 36.43 -2.48
C VAL A 34 -4.48 35.74 -2.05
N ARG A 35 -5.27 36.37 -1.16
CA ARG A 35 -6.54 35.83 -0.65
C ARG A 35 -7.62 35.77 -1.74
N LEU A 36 -7.71 36.79 -2.59
CA LEU A 36 -8.68 36.78 -3.68
C LEU A 36 -8.26 35.78 -4.77
N ALA A 37 -6.97 35.70 -5.10
CA ALA A 37 -6.44 34.71 -6.03
C ALA A 37 -6.73 33.27 -5.57
N SER A 38 -6.52 33.00 -4.28
CA SER A 38 -6.83 31.73 -3.61
C SER A 38 -8.30 31.29 -3.78
N THR A 39 -9.25 32.18 -3.48
CA THR A 39 -10.68 31.86 -3.62
C THR A 39 -11.12 31.69 -5.08
N ILE A 40 -10.59 32.50 -6.00
CA ILE A 40 -10.88 32.38 -7.44
C ILE A 40 -10.34 31.05 -7.97
N ALA A 41 -9.10 30.68 -7.60
CA ALA A 41 -8.50 29.42 -8.00
C ALA A 41 -9.33 28.23 -7.53
N ALA A 42 -9.73 28.20 -6.26
CA ALA A 42 -10.57 27.15 -5.72
C ALA A 42 -11.92 27.05 -6.44
N ARG A 43 -12.60 28.18 -6.69
CA ARG A 43 -13.87 28.19 -7.45
C ARG A 43 -13.71 27.66 -8.87
N ASN A 44 -12.64 28.03 -9.56
CA ASN A 44 -12.36 27.57 -10.90
C ASN A 44 -12.15 26.05 -10.93
N ILE A 45 -11.36 25.53 -9.99
CA ILE A 45 -11.11 24.09 -9.84
C ILE A 45 -12.41 23.34 -9.51
N ILE A 46 -13.21 23.83 -8.56
CA ILE A 46 -14.51 23.26 -8.22
C ILE A 46 -15.42 23.20 -9.46
N SER A 47 -15.49 24.29 -10.23
CA SER A 47 -16.28 24.31 -11.47
C SER A 47 -15.77 23.29 -12.50
N ALA A 48 -14.45 23.06 -12.56
CA ALA A 48 -13.84 22.09 -13.47
C ALA A 48 -14.13 20.64 -13.04
N ILE A 49 -14.20 20.39 -11.73
CA ILE A 49 -14.62 19.10 -11.17
C ILE A 49 -16.11 18.87 -11.47
N GLN A 50 -16.97 19.87 -11.26
CA GLN A 50 -18.43 19.74 -11.46
C GLN A 50 -18.83 19.44 -12.91
N ARG A 51 -18.04 19.90 -13.90
CA ARG A 51 -18.29 19.61 -15.32
C ARG A 51 -17.91 18.18 -15.73
N ARG A 52 -17.28 17.41 -14.84
CA ARG A 52 -16.83 16.04 -15.12
C ARG A 52 -17.61 15.04 -14.29
N GLU A 53 -17.91 13.91 -14.91
CA GLU A 53 -18.61 12.82 -14.23
C GLU A 53 -17.67 12.07 -13.28
N ILE A 54 -16.41 11.85 -13.71
CA ILE A 54 -15.39 11.10 -12.97
C ILE A 54 -14.08 11.90 -12.98
N VAL A 55 -13.44 12.01 -11.81
CA VAL A 55 -12.11 12.61 -11.66
C VAL A 55 -11.21 11.66 -10.88
N HIS A 56 -10.13 11.20 -11.51
CA HIS A 56 -9.14 10.30 -10.92
C HIS A 56 -7.89 11.02 -10.45
N ARG A 57 -7.53 12.08 -11.15
CA ARG A 57 -6.33 12.88 -10.90
C ARG A 57 -6.70 14.34 -10.82
N LEU A 58 -6.29 14.99 -9.73
CA LEU A 58 -6.36 16.43 -9.58
C LEU A 58 -4.93 16.97 -9.49
N ASP A 59 -4.47 17.59 -10.57
CA ASP A 59 -3.16 18.22 -10.65
C ASP A 59 -3.31 19.74 -10.69
N ILE A 60 -3.25 20.34 -9.51
CA ILE A 60 -3.46 21.77 -9.32
C ILE A 60 -2.21 22.44 -8.76
N GLY A 61 -1.03 21.96 -9.18
CA GLY A 61 0.23 22.59 -8.82
C GLY A 61 0.34 24.05 -9.33
N ASN A 62 1.01 24.92 -8.57
CA ASN A 62 1.20 26.35 -8.86
C ASN A 62 -0.11 27.13 -9.09
N SER A 63 -1.20 26.77 -8.41
CA SER A 63 -2.51 27.41 -8.59
C SER A 63 -2.79 28.54 -7.60
N SER A 64 -1.81 28.90 -6.76
CA SER A 64 -1.96 29.91 -5.70
C SER A 64 -3.17 29.63 -4.79
N MET A 65 -3.46 28.36 -4.50
CA MET A 65 -4.62 27.95 -3.70
C MET A 65 -4.62 28.56 -2.31
N GLY A 66 -3.45 28.70 -1.67
CA GLY A 66 -3.32 29.10 -0.28
C GLY A 66 -4.12 28.22 0.69
N ASP A 67 -4.11 28.60 1.96
CA ASP A 67 -4.89 27.91 2.99
C ASP A 67 -6.41 28.01 2.74
N GLU A 68 -6.92 29.20 2.42
CA GLU A 68 -8.36 29.45 2.27
C GLU A 68 -8.94 28.69 1.07
N GLY A 69 -8.23 28.66 -0.05
CA GLY A 69 -8.65 27.94 -1.26
C GLY A 69 -8.56 26.42 -1.08
N CYS A 70 -7.56 25.93 -0.34
CA CYS A 70 -7.50 24.53 0.08
C CYS A 70 -8.70 24.16 0.96
N VAL A 71 -9.00 24.96 1.99
CA VAL A 71 -10.18 24.75 2.84
C VAL A 71 -11.45 24.73 2.00
N GLN A 72 -11.62 25.66 1.07
CA GLN A 72 -12.78 25.72 0.20
C GLN A 72 -12.92 24.48 -0.69
N LEU A 73 -11.82 24.02 -1.31
CA LEU A 73 -11.82 22.81 -2.14
C LEU A 73 -12.18 21.56 -1.33
N PHE A 74 -11.57 21.37 -0.16
CA PHE A 74 -11.83 20.18 0.65
C PHE A 74 -13.21 20.20 1.30
N ASN A 75 -13.73 21.37 1.68
CA ASN A 75 -15.13 21.50 2.09
C ASN A 75 -16.08 21.13 0.94
N PHE A 76 -15.77 21.52 -0.31
CA PHE A 76 -16.54 21.08 -1.47
C PHE A 76 -16.45 19.56 -1.68
N LEU A 77 -15.25 18.97 -1.61
CA LEU A 77 -15.05 17.53 -1.79
C LEU A 77 -15.77 16.69 -0.71
N ASP A 78 -15.96 17.24 0.49
CA ASP A 78 -16.72 16.59 1.56
C ASP A 78 -18.25 16.83 1.47
N SER A 79 -18.66 17.86 0.72
CA SER A 79 -20.08 18.14 0.46
C SER A 79 -20.74 17.04 -0.40
N PRO A 80 -22.09 16.94 -0.39
CA PRO A 80 -22.80 16.00 -1.26
C PRO A 80 -22.47 16.15 -2.75
N ALA A 81 -22.18 17.38 -3.20
CA ALA A 81 -21.85 17.66 -4.60
C ALA A 81 -20.43 17.18 -4.99
N GLY A 82 -19.49 17.16 -4.05
CA GLY A 82 -18.11 16.72 -4.28
C GLY A 82 -17.83 15.26 -3.91
N ARG A 83 -18.75 14.61 -3.17
CA ARG A 83 -18.60 13.22 -2.69
C ARG A 83 -18.27 12.22 -3.79
N ARG A 84 -18.87 12.36 -4.98
CA ARG A 84 -18.54 11.50 -6.14
C ARG A 84 -17.05 11.60 -6.51
N CYS A 85 -16.52 12.83 -6.58
CA CYS A 85 -15.10 13.07 -6.84
C CYS A 85 -14.22 12.51 -5.72
N LYS A 86 -14.61 12.68 -4.44
CA LYS A 86 -13.87 12.12 -3.29
C LYS A 86 -13.69 10.59 -3.41
N HIS A 87 -14.72 9.88 -3.87
CA HIS A 87 -14.68 8.42 -4.04
C HIS A 87 -14.07 7.93 -5.37
N SER A 88 -13.70 8.82 -6.29
CA SER A 88 -12.97 8.47 -7.51
C SER A 88 -11.52 8.97 -7.54
N LEU A 89 -11.19 9.98 -6.72
CA LEU A 89 -9.89 10.64 -6.75
C LEU A 89 -8.79 9.76 -6.15
N THR A 90 -7.92 9.24 -7.01
CA THR A 90 -6.79 8.38 -6.62
C THR A 90 -5.49 9.16 -6.48
N GLU A 91 -5.35 10.32 -7.14
CA GLU A 91 -4.10 11.07 -7.22
C GLU A 91 -4.34 12.57 -7.04
N LEU A 92 -3.64 13.19 -6.08
CA LEU A 92 -3.80 14.59 -5.74
C LEU A 92 -2.45 15.31 -5.66
N TYR A 93 -2.23 16.26 -6.58
CA TYR A 93 -1.01 17.07 -6.64
C TYR A 93 -1.33 18.52 -6.31
N LEU A 94 -0.77 18.97 -5.18
CA LEU A 94 -0.95 20.30 -4.60
C LEU A 94 0.36 21.08 -4.54
N THR A 95 1.29 20.77 -5.44
CA THR A 95 2.65 21.32 -5.44
C THR A 95 2.65 22.86 -5.51
N ARG A 96 3.45 23.54 -4.67
CA ARG A 96 3.66 25.01 -4.72
C ARG A 96 2.36 25.83 -4.73
N ASN A 97 1.51 25.57 -3.74
CA ASN A 97 0.22 26.25 -3.59
C ASN A 97 0.16 27.20 -2.39
N GLY A 98 1.23 27.35 -1.60
CA GLY A 98 1.22 28.20 -0.41
C GLY A 98 0.38 27.61 0.74
N ILE A 99 0.36 26.27 0.85
CA ILE A 99 -0.35 25.55 1.91
C ILE A 99 0.44 25.65 3.21
N GLY A 100 -0.16 26.26 4.23
CA GLY A 100 0.32 26.34 5.60
C GLY A 100 -0.51 25.48 6.55
N ALA A 101 -0.70 25.94 7.79
CA ALA A 101 -1.34 25.16 8.85
C ALA A 101 -2.80 24.81 8.56
N LYS A 102 -3.63 25.79 8.14
CA LYS A 102 -5.06 25.56 7.94
C LYS A 102 -5.32 24.69 6.71
N GLY A 103 -4.56 24.90 5.64
CA GLY A 103 -4.64 24.10 4.44
C GLY A 103 -4.19 22.66 4.69
N LEU A 104 -3.12 22.45 5.47
CA LEU A 104 -2.69 21.11 5.87
C LEU A 104 -3.75 20.41 6.72
N LEU A 105 -4.38 21.10 7.69
CA LEU A 105 -5.51 20.55 8.45
C LEU A 105 -6.70 20.17 7.55
N ALA A 106 -6.99 20.94 6.51
CA ALA A 106 -8.03 20.59 5.54
C ALA A 106 -7.67 19.32 4.74
N VAL A 107 -6.40 19.18 4.32
CA VAL A 107 -5.89 17.96 3.70
C VAL A 107 -6.00 16.77 4.66
N SER A 108 -5.60 16.94 5.93
CA SER A 108 -5.70 15.90 6.96
C SER A 108 -7.13 15.38 7.10
N ARG A 109 -8.13 16.27 7.15
CA ARG A 109 -9.55 15.85 7.21
C ARG A 109 -9.98 15.07 5.97
N PHE A 110 -9.48 15.44 4.79
CA PHE A 110 -9.81 14.77 3.54
C PHE A 110 -9.23 13.35 3.42
N ILE A 111 -7.99 13.15 3.91
CA ILE A 111 -7.30 11.86 3.82
C ILE A 111 -7.63 10.92 5.00
N LYS A 112 -8.15 11.45 6.10
CA LYS A 112 -8.58 10.64 7.25
C LYS A 112 -9.65 9.65 6.80
N ASP A 113 -9.43 8.37 7.12
CA ASP A 113 -10.28 7.24 6.72
C ASP A 113 -10.53 7.14 5.20
N ASN A 114 -9.69 7.78 4.39
CA ASN A 114 -9.84 7.76 2.94
C ASN A 114 -9.28 6.46 2.36
N ASP A 115 -10.15 5.69 1.72
CA ASP A 115 -9.84 4.38 1.17
C ASP A 115 -9.56 4.39 -0.35
N VAL A 116 -9.65 5.55 -1.00
CA VAL A 116 -9.50 5.70 -2.46
C VAL A 116 -8.18 6.37 -2.85
N LEU A 117 -7.77 7.41 -2.14
CA LEU A 117 -6.56 8.16 -2.46
C LEU A 117 -5.31 7.27 -2.33
N ARG A 118 -4.43 7.32 -3.32
CA ARG A 118 -3.18 6.55 -3.41
C ARG A 118 -1.95 7.44 -3.43
N GLU A 119 -2.02 8.59 -4.09
CA GLU A 119 -0.90 9.53 -4.19
C GLU A 119 -1.28 10.93 -3.73
N LEU A 120 -0.43 11.51 -2.87
CA LEU A 120 -0.55 12.88 -2.39
C LEU A 120 0.80 13.57 -2.52
N CYS A 121 0.82 14.69 -3.24
CA CYS A 121 2.00 15.54 -3.37
C CYS A 121 1.72 16.92 -2.77
N LEU A 122 2.43 17.25 -1.71
CA LEU A 122 2.41 18.56 -1.03
C LEU A 122 3.74 19.30 -1.19
N SER A 123 4.56 18.92 -2.16
CA SER A 123 5.91 19.48 -2.37
C SER A 123 5.90 20.99 -2.63
N GLY A 124 6.91 21.71 -2.14
CA GLY A 124 7.08 23.15 -2.36
C GLY A 124 6.05 24.03 -1.66
N ASN A 125 5.45 23.57 -0.57
CA ASN A 125 4.52 24.35 0.26
C ASN A 125 5.15 24.72 1.61
N PRO A 126 4.82 25.89 2.19
CA PRO A 126 5.25 26.29 3.52
C PRO A 126 4.44 25.57 4.61
N LEU A 127 4.52 24.24 4.65
CA LEU A 127 3.78 23.41 5.60
C LEU A 127 4.12 23.80 7.04
N SER A 128 3.13 23.71 7.93
CA SER A 128 3.30 24.08 9.34
C SER A 128 4.26 23.13 10.06
N ALA A 129 5.14 23.70 10.89
CA ALA A 129 5.98 22.97 11.84
C ALA A 129 5.31 22.80 13.22
N ASP A 130 4.05 23.24 13.36
CA ASP A 130 3.26 23.09 14.57
C ASP A 130 3.00 21.61 14.88
N ALA A 131 3.37 21.16 16.09
CA ALA A 131 3.29 19.78 16.51
C ALA A 131 1.85 19.22 16.48
N ASP A 132 0.84 20.02 16.82
CA ASP A 132 -0.56 19.58 16.83
C ASP A 132 -1.08 19.37 15.40
N VAL A 133 -0.65 20.24 14.47
CA VAL A 133 -0.98 20.09 13.05
C VAL A 133 -0.31 18.84 12.47
N ILE A 134 0.96 18.60 12.81
CA ILE A 134 1.71 17.42 12.38
C ILE A 134 1.10 16.15 12.95
N ALA A 135 0.72 16.13 14.22
CA ALA A 135 0.08 14.99 14.87
C ALA A 135 -1.27 14.64 14.19
N GLN A 136 -2.08 15.65 13.87
CA GLN A 136 -3.34 15.45 13.13
C GLN A 136 -3.11 14.93 11.72
N PHE A 137 -2.12 15.46 11.01
CA PHE A 137 -1.75 14.97 9.68
C PHE A 137 -1.26 13.52 9.72
N THR A 138 -0.42 13.18 10.69
CA THR A 138 0.10 11.81 10.89
C THR A 138 -1.02 10.83 11.25
N THR A 139 -1.93 11.22 12.14
CA THR A 139 -3.10 10.41 12.50
C THR A 139 -3.99 10.14 11.29
N ALA A 140 -4.23 11.16 10.46
CA ALA A 140 -5.00 11.01 9.23
C ALA A 140 -4.29 10.04 8.25
N LEU A 141 -2.98 10.17 8.07
CA LEU A 141 -2.18 9.25 7.25
C LEU A 141 -2.27 7.80 7.73
N ASN A 142 -2.20 7.57 9.04
CA ASN A 142 -2.27 6.24 9.64
C ASN A 142 -3.58 5.50 9.33
N SER A 143 -4.69 6.26 9.23
CA SER A 143 -6.01 5.73 8.86
C SER A 143 -6.26 5.62 7.35
N SER A 144 -5.40 6.25 6.52
CA SER A 144 -5.59 6.33 5.08
C SER A 144 -5.06 5.10 4.32
N ARG A 145 -5.49 4.94 3.07
CA ARG A 145 -4.91 3.97 2.11
C ARG A 145 -3.89 4.61 1.17
N LEU A 146 -3.28 5.71 1.60
CA LEU A 146 -2.26 6.40 0.83
C LEU A 146 -1.02 5.52 0.66
N CYS A 147 -0.50 5.43 -0.56
CA CYS A 147 0.69 4.66 -0.91
C CYS A 147 1.92 5.54 -1.14
N THR A 148 1.72 6.77 -1.61
CA THR A 148 2.78 7.70 -1.95
C THR A 148 2.52 9.06 -1.33
N LEU A 149 3.46 9.53 -0.50
CA LEU A 149 3.48 10.87 0.06
C LEU A 149 4.74 11.60 -0.37
N GLN A 150 4.57 12.76 -1.00
CA GLN A 150 5.68 13.61 -1.44
C GLN A 150 5.64 14.96 -0.70
N LEU A 151 6.64 15.21 0.14
CA LEU A 151 6.84 16.44 0.92
C LEU A 151 8.11 17.19 0.50
N ILE A 152 8.56 17.00 -0.74
CA ILE A 152 9.85 17.50 -1.24
C ILE A 152 9.84 19.05 -1.28
N HIS A 153 10.97 19.70 -1.04
CA HIS A 153 11.10 21.17 -1.06
C HIS A 153 10.20 21.89 -0.05
N ASN A 154 9.95 21.29 1.11
CA ASN A 154 9.22 21.90 2.22
C ASN A 154 10.21 22.28 3.33
N GLY A 155 10.98 23.36 3.11
CA GLY A 155 12.06 23.78 4.02
C GLY A 155 11.60 24.22 5.42
N SER A 156 10.30 24.44 5.63
CA SER A 156 9.72 24.76 6.93
C SER A 156 9.57 23.56 7.87
N LEU A 157 9.66 22.32 7.36
CA LEU A 157 9.46 21.12 8.18
C LEU A 157 10.60 20.93 9.19
N SER A 158 11.86 21.00 8.76
CA SER A 158 13.06 20.86 9.61
C SER A 158 13.07 19.59 10.48
N ASP A 159 13.95 19.53 11.49
CA ASP A 159 14.07 18.38 12.39
C ASP A 159 12.86 18.19 13.32
N THR A 160 12.21 19.29 13.72
CA THR A 160 11.03 19.27 14.60
C THR A 160 9.88 18.46 13.99
N PHE A 161 9.71 18.57 12.68
CA PHE A 161 8.75 17.74 11.94
C PHE A 161 9.10 16.26 12.07
N ILE A 162 10.36 15.87 11.82
CA ILE A 162 10.77 14.46 11.81
C ILE A 162 10.61 13.81 13.18
N HIS A 163 10.99 14.52 14.25
CA HIS A 163 10.85 14.05 15.63
C HIS A 163 9.40 13.91 16.08
N THR A 164 8.45 14.61 15.46
CA THR A 164 7.01 14.47 15.74
C THR A 164 6.35 13.43 14.83
N PHE A 165 6.72 13.46 13.55
CA PHE A 165 6.11 12.70 12.46
C PHE A 165 6.49 11.22 12.47
N LEU A 166 7.79 10.90 12.48
CA LEU A 166 8.25 9.52 12.33
C LEU A 166 7.90 8.60 13.52
N PRO A 167 8.00 9.03 14.80
CA PRO A 167 7.60 8.19 15.93
C PRO A 167 6.11 7.82 15.89
N SER A 168 5.26 8.71 15.37
CA SER A 168 3.81 8.51 15.29
C SER A 168 3.35 7.86 13.98
N LEU A 169 4.22 7.73 12.97
CA LEU A 169 3.86 7.19 11.66
C LEU A 169 3.70 5.66 11.70
N ASN A 170 2.48 5.19 11.43
CA ASN A 170 2.10 3.78 11.34
C ASN A 170 1.15 3.54 10.15
N ALA A 171 1.44 4.21 9.03
CA ALA A 171 0.64 4.14 7.81
C ALA A 171 0.85 2.80 7.10
N ARG A 172 -0.10 1.87 7.27
CA ARG A 172 -0.02 0.47 6.81
C ARG A 172 0.18 0.31 5.30
N TYR A 173 -0.27 1.28 4.51
CA TYR A 173 -0.24 1.23 3.04
C TYR A 173 0.84 2.12 2.42
N LEU A 174 1.50 2.96 3.22
CA LEU A 174 2.48 3.92 2.72
C LEU A 174 3.74 3.17 2.28
N ARG A 175 4.06 3.27 0.99
CA ARG A 175 5.22 2.63 0.36
C ARG A 175 6.29 3.63 -0.05
N GLN A 176 5.92 4.88 -0.31
CA GLN A 176 6.86 5.88 -0.78
C GLN A 176 6.73 7.14 0.05
N LEU A 177 7.85 7.58 0.61
CA LEU A 177 7.95 8.83 1.36
C LEU A 177 9.08 9.68 0.79
N GLY A 178 8.72 10.88 0.31
CA GLY A 178 9.67 11.88 -0.17
C GLY A 178 9.84 13.01 0.85
N LEU A 179 11.05 13.13 1.39
CA LEU A 179 11.49 14.15 2.35
C LEU A 179 12.71 14.93 1.85
N SER A 180 13.02 14.87 0.54
CA SER A 180 14.15 15.59 -0.01
C SER A 180 13.98 17.12 0.11
N ALA A 181 15.06 17.85 0.41
CA ALA A 181 15.06 19.31 0.56
C ALA A 181 14.01 19.81 1.57
N THR A 182 14.00 19.24 2.76
CA THR A 182 13.08 19.62 3.87
C THR A 182 13.81 20.27 5.05
N ASN A 183 15.10 20.60 4.86
CA ASN A 183 15.96 21.22 5.86
C ASN A 183 16.16 20.36 7.11
N ILE A 184 16.19 19.03 6.91
CA ILE A 184 16.52 18.06 7.96
C ILE A 184 18.03 18.04 8.15
N THR A 185 18.50 17.95 9.39
CA THR A 185 19.91 17.89 9.76
C THR A 185 20.27 16.55 10.41
N ARG A 186 21.54 16.38 10.81
CA ARG A 186 22.01 15.22 11.58
C ARG A 186 21.18 14.95 12.83
N ILE A 187 20.53 15.96 13.42
CA ILE A 187 19.70 15.82 14.62
C ILE A 187 18.52 14.86 14.40
N ALA A 188 18.01 14.72 13.18
CA ALA A 188 16.93 13.81 12.86
C ALA A 188 17.37 12.36 12.57
N VAL A 189 18.67 12.10 12.42
CA VAL A 189 19.22 10.78 12.07
C VAL A 189 18.73 9.68 13.04
N PRO A 190 18.74 9.88 14.37
CA PRO A 190 18.24 8.86 15.29
C PRO A 190 16.77 8.51 15.07
N ALA A 191 15.91 9.51 14.83
CA ALA A 191 14.49 9.28 14.56
C ALA A 191 14.24 8.58 13.22
N ILE A 192 15.06 8.86 12.20
CA ILE A 192 15.03 8.14 10.93
C ILE A 192 15.43 6.68 11.15
N ILE A 193 16.52 6.42 11.89
CA ILE A 193 17.00 5.07 12.21
C ILE A 193 15.92 4.28 12.95
N GLU A 194 15.37 4.83 14.03
CA GLU A 194 14.29 4.20 14.82
C GLU A 194 13.10 3.82 13.93
N TYR A 195 12.67 4.72 13.05
CA TYR A 195 11.58 4.42 12.14
C TYR A 195 11.94 3.32 11.15
N VAL A 196 13.08 3.39 10.46
CA VAL A 196 13.44 2.41 9.43
C VAL A 196 13.71 1.01 10.00
N THR A 197 14.13 0.88 11.26
CA THR A 197 14.29 -0.44 11.90
C THR A 197 12.99 -0.97 12.52
N SER A 198 12.02 -0.09 12.80
CA SER A 198 10.73 -0.46 13.37
C SER A 198 9.88 -1.35 12.44
N SER A 199 9.04 -2.21 13.03
CA SER A 199 7.98 -2.94 12.31
C SER A 199 6.96 -2.03 11.63
N ARG A 200 6.87 -0.76 12.07
CA ARG A 200 5.99 0.28 11.53
C ARG A 200 6.40 0.72 10.12
N CYS A 201 7.69 0.65 9.78
CA CYS A 201 8.15 1.04 8.45
C CYS A 201 7.68 0.03 7.39
N LYS A 202 6.75 0.47 6.53
CA LYS A 202 6.24 -0.28 5.37
C LYS A 202 6.74 0.27 4.03
N LEU A 203 7.74 1.16 4.09
CA LEU A 203 8.26 1.87 2.93
C LEU A 203 9.09 0.93 2.04
N ASP A 204 8.84 1.07 0.75
CA ASP A 204 9.65 0.55 -0.35
C ASP A 204 10.70 1.58 -0.79
N GLN A 205 10.32 2.86 -0.68
CA GLN A 205 11.07 4.00 -1.16
C GLN A 205 11.13 5.11 -0.11
N LEU A 206 12.35 5.56 0.20
CA LEU A 206 12.63 6.70 1.06
C LEU A 206 13.57 7.65 0.32
N GLN A 207 13.17 8.90 0.14
CA GLN A 207 13.99 9.92 -0.50
C GLN A 207 14.29 11.02 0.50
N CYS A 208 15.57 11.24 0.82
CA CYS A 208 16.02 12.25 1.78
C CYS A 208 17.14 13.13 1.22
N ASN A 209 17.25 13.27 -0.10
CA ASN A 209 18.29 14.07 -0.77
C ASN A 209 18.26 15.54 -0.37
N ALA A 210 19.39 16.24 -0.59
CA ALA A 210 19.49 17.69 -0.42
C ALA A 210 19.05 18.13 0.99
N ASN A 211 19.52 17.38 1.99
CA ASN A 211 19.35 17.65 3.41
C ASN A 211 20.73 17.62 4.08
N SER A 212 20.83 18.17 5.29
CA SER A 212 22.08 18.27 6.03
C SER A 212 22.30 17.10 6.99
N LEU A 213 22.07 15.86 6.52
CA LEU A 213 22.22 14.64 7.33
C LEU A 213 23.68 14.30 7.67
N THR A 214 24.62 14.91 6.95
CA THR A 214 26.07 14.66 6.98
C THR A 214 26.49 13.26 6.55
N LEU A 215 27.76 13.09 6.18
CA LEU A 215 28.30 11.80 5.75
C LEU A 215 28.23 10.74 6.85
N PRO A 216 28.61 11.03 8.11
CA PRO A 216 28.42 10.09 9.21
C PRO A 216 26.95 9.69 9.41
N GLY A 217 26.03 10.66 9.44
CA GLY A 217 24.61 10.39 9.66
C GLY A 217 23.98 9.54 8.56
N ALA A 218 24.32 9.80 7.29
CA ALA A 218 23.88 8.96 6.18
C ALA A 218 24.40 7.52 6.29
N ARG A 219 25.67 7.33 6.68
CA ARG A 219 26.27 6.00 6.88
C ARG A 219 25.60 5.23 8.02
N GLU A 220 25.26 5.89 9.12
CA GLU A 220 24.52 5.28 10.22
C GLU A 220 23.14 4.76 9.75
N ILE A 221 22.40 5.56 8.96
CA ILE A 221 21.12 5.13 8.39
C ILE A 221 21.32 3.94 7.43
N ILE A 222 22.31 3.99 6.55
CA ILE A 222 22.62 2.89 5.63
C ILE A 222 22.91 1.59 6.40
N SER A 223 23.70 1.67 7.46
CA SER A 223 24.05 0.52 8.29
C SER A 223 22.84 -0.05 9.03
N ALA A 224 21.94 0.81 9.51
CA ALA A 224 20.66 0.37 10.11
C ALA A 224 19.76 -0.35 9.10
N ILE A 225 19.66 0.18 7.86
CA ILE A 225 18.89 -0.44 6.78
C ILE A 225 19.48 -1.80 6.41
N GLU A 226 20.81 -1.92 6.33
CA GLU A 226 21.49 -3.17 6.00
C GLU A 226 21.15 -4.29 6.99
N ARG A 227 21.17 -4.00 8.29
CA ARG A 227 20.99 -4.98 9.36
C ARG A 227 19.54 -5.36 9.60
N GLU A 228 18.64 -4.37 9.62
CA GLU A 228 17.30 -4.55 10.20
C GLU A 228 16.14 -4.25 9.24
N ASN A 229 16.38 -3.59 8.10
CA ASN A 229 15.31 -3.28 7.15
C ASN A 229 15.37 -4.17 5.89
N TYR A 230 14.26 -4.85 5.62
CA TYR A 230 14.10 -5.73 4.45
C TYR A 230 13.05 -5.23 3.45
N SER A 231 12.45 -4.06 3.70
CA SER A 231 11.39 -3.45 2.88
C SER A 231 11.93 -2.45 1.86
N LEU A 232 12.90 -1.62 2.25
CA LEU A 232 13.41 -0.52 1.45
C LEU A 232 14.30 -1.06 0.33
N PHE A 233 13.94 -0.75 -0.91
CA PHE A 233 14.74 -1.10 -2.09
C PHE A 233 15.00 0.09 -3.01
N ARG A 234 14.49 1.28 -2.67
CA ARG A 234 14.85 2.52 -3.35
C ARG A 234 15.07 3.62 -2.32
N VAL A 235 16.32 3.80 -1.94
CA VAL A 235 16.72 4.81 -0.97
C VAL A 235 17.61 5.82 -1.66
N ASN A 236 17.41 7.10 -1.39
CA ASN A 236 18.28 8.13 -1.90
C ASN A 236 18.73 9.11 -0.80
N PHE A 237 20.04 9.32 -0.75
CA PHE A 237 20.77 10.19 0.16
C PHE A 237 21.82 10.99 -0.63
N ASP A 238 21.39 11.70 -1.68
CA ASP A 238 22.29 12.59 -2.44
C ASP A 238 22.43 13.96 -1.74
N ASP A 239 23.49 14.70 -2.07
CA ASP A 239 23.76 16.07 -1.60
C ASP A 239 23.85 16.18 -0.07
N LEU A 240 24.72 15.36 0.53
CA LEU A 240 25.02 15.40 1.96
C LEU A 240 25.81 16.67 2.28
N HIS A 241 25.33 17.46 3.24
CA HIS A 241 26.08 18.59 3.78
C HIS A 241 27.40 18.09 4.39
N ILE A 242 28.50 18.74 4.02
CA ILE A 242 29.86 18.36 4.42
C ILE A 242 30.26 19.28 5.59
N GLU A 243 30.59 18.71 6.75
CA GLU A 243 31.15 19.49 7.85
C GLU A 243 32.62 19.83 7.55
N GLU A 244 33.09 21.03 7.94
CA GLU A 244 34.45 21.52 7.67
C GLU A 244 35.57 20.62 8.25
N TYR A 245 35.23 19.70 9.16
CA TYR A 245 36.17 18.87 9.92
C TYR A 245 36.28 17.41 9.45
N ASP A 246 35.60 17.00 8.36
CA ASP A 246 35.43 15.60 7.95
C ASP A 246 36.65 14.94 7.23
N GLY A 247 37.88 15.42 7.42
CA GLY A 247 39.09 14.82 6.84
C GLY A 247 39.36 15.17 5.38
N ASP A 248 40.38 14.53 4.77
CA ASP A 248 40.82 14.80 3.39
C ASP A 248 39.73 14.44 2.36
N ASP A 249 39.65 15.19 1.26
CA ASP A 249 38.66 15.04 0.18
C ASP A 249 38.59 13.60 -0.36
N VAL A 250 39.76 12.95 -0.42
CA VAL A 250 39.90 11.57 -0.92
C VAL A 250 39.27 10.56 0.03
N GLU A 251 39.54 10.67 1.33
CA GLU A 251 39.01 9.77 2.35
C GLU A 251 37.47 9.84 2.42
N ARG A 252 36.92 11.05 2.33
CA ARG A 252 35.48 11.29 2.28
C ARG A 252 34.82 10.65 1.06
N THR A 253 35.45 10.80 -0.10
CA THR A 253 34.96 10.21 -1.34
C THR A 253 34.94 8.69 -1.25
N LEU A 254 35.99 8.08 -0.71
CA LEU A 254 36.06 6.64 -0.48
C LEU A 254 35.00 6.17 0.53
N ALA A 255 34.82 6.91 1.63
CA ALA A 255 33.83 6.61 2.64
C ALA A 255 32.39 6.70 2.09
N TRP A 256 32.10 7.67 1.23
CA TRP A 256 30.80 7.76 0.55
C TRP A 256 30.60 6.63 -0.46
N GLN A 257 31.61 6.34 -1.28
CA GLN A 257 31.56 5.24 -2.25
C GLN A 257 31.26 3.90 -1.58
N GLU A 258 31.89 3.64 -0.44
CA GLU A 258 31.64 2.42 0.34
C GLU A 258 30.22 2.37 0.90
N GLY A 259 29.73 3.47 1.49
CA GLY A 259 28.35 3.57 1.96
C GLY A 259 27.34 3.35 0.83
N TRP A 260 27.58 3.96 -0.34
CA TRP A 260 26.74 3.80 -1.52
C TRP A 260 26.75 2.35 -2.05
N ARG A 261 27.91 1.68 -2.05
CA ARG A 261 28.04 0.27 -2.41
C ARG A 261 27.21 -0.62 -1.49
N ILE A 262 27.30 -0.42 -0.17
CA ILE A 262 26.52 -1.15 0.83
C ILE A 262 25.02 -0.91 0.62
N LEU A 263 24.61 0.34 0.42
CA LEU A 263 23.22 0.69 0.18
C LEU A 263 22.67 0.04 -1.09
N ASN A 264 23.43 0.07 -2.19
CA ASN A 264 23.02 -0.55 -3.45
C ASN A 264 22.88 -2.08 -3.30
N ASN A 265 23.84 -2.75 -2.65
CA ASN A 265 23.75 -4.19 -2.40
C ASN A 265 22.54 -4.55 -1.52
N THR A 266 22.31 -3.77 -0.45
CA THR A 266 21.19 -3.94 0.48
C THR A 266 19.84 -3.75 -0.21
N THR A 267 19.71 -2.69 -0.99
CA THR A 267 18.46 -2.40 -1.72
C THR A 267 18.18 -3.43 -2.81
N GLN A 268 19.21 -3.93 -3.51
CA GLN A 268 19.07 -5.05 -4.45
C GLN A 268 18.67 -6.34 -3.74
N ARG A 269 19.27 -6.68 -2.59
CA ARG A 269 18.87 -7.82 -1.74
C ARG A 269 17.38 -7.73 -1.40
N ASN A 270 16.94 -6.58 -0.90
CA ASN A 270 15.56 -6.36 -0.49
C ASN A 270 14.59 -6.48 -1.68
N LEU A 271 14.95 -5.92 -2.84
CA LEU A 271 14.16 -6.04 -4.07
C LEU A 271 14.00 -7.51 -4.51
N MET A 272 15.10 -8.25 -4.56
CA MET A 272 15.09 -9.64 -5.01
C MET A 272 14.25 -10.53 -4.09
N ARG A 273 14.44 -10.38 -2.77
CA ARG A 273 13.65 -11.12 -1.79
C ARG A 273 12.16 -10.77 -1.87
N LYS A 274 11.84 -9.49 -2.05
CA LYS A 274 10.45 -9.05 -2.26
C LYS A 274 9.82 -9.72 -3.49
N ILE A 275 10.55 -9.83 -4.61
CA ILE A 275 10.07 -10.51 -5.81
C ILE A 275 9.83 -12.01 -5.53
N GLN A 276 10.77 -12.68 -4.87
CA GLN A 276 10.67 -14.11 -4.53
C GLN A 276 9.51 -14.40 -3.58
N VAL A 277 9.40 -13.66 -2.48
CA VAL A 277 8.32 -13.81 -1.49
C VAL A 277 6.96 -13.61 -2.14
N LYS A 278 6.80 -12.57 -2.98
CA LYS A 278 5.54 -12.35 -3.69
C LYS A 278 5.19 -13.50 -4.63
N ALA A 279 6.18 -14.03 -5.36
CA ALA A 279 5.97 -15.13 -6.30
C ALA A 279 5.58 -16.43 -5.58
N GLN A 280 6.35 -16.81 -4.55
CA GLN A 280 6.11 -18.04 -3.79
C GLN A 280 4.84 -17.98 -2.95
N ALA A 281 4.48 -16.82 -2.39
CA ALA A 281 3.21 -16.67 -1.68
C ALA A 281 2.03 -16.97 -2.62
N VAL A 282 2.05 -16.44 -3.85
CA VAL A 282 0.98 -16.70 -4.83
C VAL A 282 0.96 -18.18 -5.24
N ALA A 283 2.13 -18.79 -5.45
CA ALA A 283 2.21 -20.22 -5.77
C ALA A 283 1.68 -21.09 -4.62
N LEU A 284 2.11 -20.81 -3.40
CA LEU A 284 1.67 -21.51 -2.20
C LEU A 284 0.16 -21.40 -2.00
N LEU A 285 -0.43 -20.21 -2.20
CA LEU A 285 -1.88 -20.02 -2.15
C LEU A 285 -2.62 -21.00 -3.07
N LEU A 286 -2.11 -21.24 -4.28
CA LEU A 286 -2.73 -22.17 -5.25
C LEU A 286 -2.67 -23.62 -4.74
N TYR A 287 -1.50 -24.07 -4.29
CA TYR A 287 -1.32 -25.43 -3.77
C TYR A 287 -2.13 -25.65 -2.49
N SER A 288 -2.07 -24.72 -1.55
CA SER A 288 -2.82 -24.79 -0.30
C SER A 288 -4.33 -24.76 -0.55
N ARG A 289 -4.84 -23.97 -1.49
CA ARG A 289 -6.28 -24.03 -1.84
C ARG A 289 -6.69 -25.39 -2.39
N ALA A 290 -5.86 -25.99 -3.24
CA ALA A 290 -6.14 -27.32 -3.77
C ALA A 290 -6.14 -28.41 -2.68
N LEU A 291 -5.27 -28.29 -1.68
CA LEU A 291 -5.15 -29.24 -0.57
C LEU A 291 -6.25 -29.05 0.49
N PHE A 292 -6.46 -27.82 0.97
CA PHE A 292 -7.27 -27.53 2.16
C PHE A 292 -8.76 -27.29 1.85
N LEU A 293 -9.12 -26.62 0.74
CA LEU A 293 -10.54 -26.36 0.44
C LEU A 293 -11.31 -27.61 0.02
N ARG A 294 -10.63 -28.63 -0.52
CA ARG A 294 -11.26 -29.93 -0.83
C ARG A 294 -11.64 -30.72 0.43
N SER A 295 -11.06 -30.37 1.58
CA SER A 295 -11.28 -31.04 2.86
C SER A 295 -12.43 -30.43 3.67
N GLY A 296 -12.74 -29.14 3.47
CA GLY A 296 -13.60 -28.34 4.36
C GLY A 296 -15.11 -28.37 4.11
N MET A 297 -15.65 -29.29 3.30
CA MET A 297 -17.08 -29.30 2.96
C MET A 297 -17.98 -30.05 3.98
N ARG A 298 -17.61 -30.10 5.26
CA ARG A 298 -18.33 -30.91 6.26
C ARG A 298 -18.88 -30.24 7.51
N ASP A 299 -18.40 -29.09 7.96
CA ASP A 299 -18.87 -28.57 9.25
C ASP A 299 -19.65 -27.26 9.12
N LEU A 300 -20.96 -27.42 8.86
CA LEU A 300 -21.96 -26.40 9.16
C LEU A 300 -22.48 -26.63 10.59
N HIS A 301 -21.68 -26.30 11.61
CA HIS A 301 -22.19 -25.80 12.90
C HIS A 301 -21.17 -24.87 13.56
N GLY A 302 -21.69 -23.76 14.09
CA GLY A 302 -20.94 -22.53 14.37
C GLY A 302 -19.86 -22.66 15.43
N GLY A 303 -18.71 -22.07 15.12
CA GLY A 303 -17.61 -21.75 16.04
C GLY A 303 -16.49 -21.09 15.22
N ALA A 304 -15.99 -19.93 15.65
CA ALA A 304 -14.85 -19.29 15.02
C ALA A 304 -13.60 -20.18 15.16
N PRO A 305 -12.73 -20.31 14.13
CA PRO A 305 -11.53 -21.12 14.26
C PRO A 305 -10.46 -20.32 15.01
N ASP A 306 -10.31 -20.59 16.29
CA ASP A 306 -9.11 -20.27 17.06
C ASP A 306 -7.96 -21.20 16.61
N PHE A 307 -6.76 -20.63 16.50
CA PHE A 307 -5.55 -21.30 16.00
C PHE A 307 -4.98 -22.38 16.94
N ALA A 308 -5.72 -22.80 17.98
CA ALA A 308 -5.31 -23.81 18.95
C ALA A 308 -5.62 -25.25 18.51
N SER A 309 -6.11 -25.49 17.29
CA SER A 309 -6.53 -26.84 16.91
C SER A 309 -6.40 -27.15 15.42
N VAL A 310 -5.16 -27.26 14.97
CA VAL A 310 -4.82 -28.31 13.98
C VAL A 310 -4.80 -29.69 14.66
N SER A 311 -4.66 -29.72 16.00
CA SER A 311 -4.67 -30.92 16.84
C SER A 311 -6.05 -31.51 17.16
N ALA A 312 -7.18 -30.78 16.96
CA ALA A 312 -8.52 -31.32 17.27
C ALA A 312 -9.12 -32.22 16.18
N LEU A 313 -8.62 -32.18 14.94
CA LEU A 313 -9.10 -33.07 13.88
C LEU A 313 -8.78 -34.55 14.15
N ASN A 314 -7.89 -34.84 15.11
CA ASN A 314 -7.54 -36.20 15.53
C ASN A 314 -8.48 -36.84 16.57
N ARG A 315 -9.49 -36.13 17.11
CA ARG A 315 -10.35 -36.68 18.20
C ARG A 315 -11.72 -37.22 17.78
N LEU A 316 -12.07 -37.23 16.49
CA LEU A 316 -13.38 -37.75 16.03
C LEU A 316 -13.26 -38.88 15.00
N SER A 317 -12.29 -39.78 15.18
CA SER A 317 -12.23 -41.06 14.45
C SER A 317 -12.66 -42.21 15.35
N ALA A 318 -13.94 -42.26 15.70
CA ALA A 318 -14.60 -43.51 16.03
C ALA A 318 -16.06 -43.38 15.60
N ASN A 319 -16.46 -44.21 14.64
CA ASN A 319 -17.83 -44.44 14.17
C ASN A 319 -18.35 -43.42 13.15
N VAL A 320 -18.05 -43.61 11.87
CA VAL A 320 -19.04 -43.79 10.79
C VAL A 320 -18.32 -44.46 9.60
N GLU A 321 -18.53 -45.77 9.45
CA GLU A 321 -18.35 -46.45 8.17
C GLU A 321 -19.45 -45.97 7.21
N ASN A 322 -19.07 -45.31 6.12
CA ASN A 322 -19.59 -45.55 4.77
C ASN A 322 -19.15 -44.46 3.78
N THR A 323 -18.37 -44.88 2.77
CA THR A 323 -18.16 -44.26 1.45
C THR A 323 -17.84 -42.75 1.43
N ILE A 324 -16.61 -42.39 1.84
CA ILE A 324 -16.14 -41.01 1.84
C ILE A 324 -14.74 -40.98 1.22
N SER A 325 -14.57 -40.23 0.14
CA SER A 325 -13.26 -39.99 -0.49
C SER A 325 -12.26 -39.57 0.60
N ALA A 326 -11.23 -40.38 0.81
CA ALA A 326 -10.29 -40.21 1.91
C ALA A 326 -9.74 -38.77 1.96
N PRO A 327 -9.53 -38.20 3.17
CA PRO A 327 -8.77 -36.96 3.28
C PRO A 327 -7.43 -37.16 2.57
N SER A 328 -6.97 -36.12 1.85
CA SER A 328 -5.71 -36.13 1.10
C SER A 328 -4.62 -36.83 1.93
N MET A 329 -3.81 -37.71 1.32
CA MET A 329 -2.71 -38.40 2.01
C MET A 329 -1.80 -37.43 2.77
N PHE A 330 -1.74 -36.18 2.32
CA PHE A 330 -1.08 -35.07 3.01
C PHE A 330 -1.48 -34.96 4.49
N PHE A 331 -2.78 -35.04 4.82
CA PHE A 331 -3.28 -34.90 6.19
C PHE A 331 -3.06 -36.14 7.07
N ARG A 332 -2.57 -37.26 6.49
CA ARG A 332 -2.17 -38.45 7.24
C ARG A 332 -0.71 -38.40 7.70
N LEU A 333 0.05 -37.41 7.23
CA LEU A 333 1.45 -37.22 7.60
C LEU A 333 1.54 -36.51 8.97
N PRO A 334 2.60 -36.74 9.77
CA PRO A 334 2.91 -35.93 10.94
C PRO A 334 2.97 -34.44 10.61
N GLU A 335 2.64 -33.57 11.59
CA GLU A 335 2.58 -32.12 11.39
C GLU A 335 3.93 -31.55 10.93
N GLU A 336 5.04 -32.11 11.41
CA GLU A 336 6.40 -31.72 11.03
C GLU A 336 6.65 -31.98 9.53
N ILE A 337 6.20 -33.13 9.02
CA ILE A 337 6.33 -33.47 7.61
C ILE A 337 5.42 -32.58 6.75
N GLN A 338 4.22 -32.27 7.24
CA GLN A 338 3.33 -31.33 6.54
C GLN A 338 3.95 -29.94 6.44
N GLN A 339 4.55 -29.44 7.53
CA GLN A 339 5.25 -28.16 7.55
C GLN A 339 6.47 -28.16 6.62
N GLU A 340 7.24 -29.25 6.58
CA GLU A 340 8.39 -29.39 5.70
C GLU A 340 7.98 -29.40 4.22
N ILE A 341 6.91 -30.11 3.87
CA ILE A 341 6.35 -30.07 2.50
C ILE A 341 5.93 -28.65 2.12
N ILE A 342 5.27 -27.92 3.03
CA ILE A 342 4.87 -26.53 2.80
C ILE A 342 6.11 -25.63 2.65
N ALA A 343 7.17 -25.87 3.42
CA ALA A 343 8.44 -25.17 3.32
C ALA A 343 9.13 -25.43 1.96
N LEU A 344 9.12 -26.67 1.46
CA LEU A 344 9.66 -27.02 0.14
C LEU A 344 8.90 -26.35 -1.01
N LEU A 345 7.59 -26.10 -0.86
CA LEU A 345 6.80 -25.38 -1.86
C LEU A 345 7.06 -23.86 -1.86
N ALA A 346 7.55 -23.31 -0.76
CA ALA A 346 7.79 -21.88 -0.57
C ALA A 346 8.99 -21.62 0.37
N PRO A 347 10.22 -21.94 -0.08
CA PRO A 347 11.42 -21.88 0.77
C PRO A 347 11.85 -20.46 1.16
N ASP A 348 11.51 -19.44 0.37
CA ASP A 348 11.87 -18.05 0.64
C ASP A 348 10.88 -17.34 1.58
N LEU A 349 9.72 -17.94 1.86
CA LEU A 349 8.77 -17.41 2.85
C LEU A 349 9.23 -17.79 4.25
N SER A 350 9.11 -16.89 5.22
CA SER A 350 9.27 -17.26 6.63
C SER A 350 8.21 -18.27 7.06
N HIS A 351 8.46 -18.99 8.16
CA HIS A 351 7.47 -19.88 8.77
C HIS A 351 6.12 -19.15 9.01
N GLN A 352 6.17 -17.93 9.55
CA GLN A 352 4.97 -17.14 9.80
C GLN A 352 4.26 -16.70 8.51
N GLN A 353 5.00 -16.38 7.46
CA GLN A 353 4.43 -16.08 6.13
C GLN A 353 3.71 -17.31 5.55
N ARG A 354 4.33 -18.49 5.63
CA ARG A 354 3.71 -19.75 5.19
C ARG A 354 2.40 -20.00 5.93
N ILE A 355 2.38 -19.87 7.26
CA ILE A 355 1.17 -20.00 8.08
C ILE A 355 0.06 -19.06 7.62
N ARG A 356 0.36 -17.75 7.44
CA ARG A 356 -0.65 -16.75 7.04
C ARG A 356 -1.22 -17.06 5.65
N VAL A 357 -0.40 -17.51 4.71
CA VAL A 357 -0.85 -17.91 3.36
C VAL A 357 -1.74 -19.14 3.42
N VAL A 358 -1.35 -20.18 4.17
CA VAL A 358 -2.12 -21.43 4.29
C VAL A 358 -3.45 -21.18 5.02
N ALA A 359 -3.44 -20.42 6.12
CA ALA A 359 -4.66 -20.04 6.85
C ALA A 359 -5.64 -19.27 5.95
N PHE A 360 -5.13 -18.32 5.15
CA PHE A 360 -5.94 -17.63 4.16
C PHE A 360 -6.48 -18.59 3.08
N ALA A 361 -5.68 -19.55 2.64
CA ALA A 361 -6.08 -20.53 1.63
C ALA A 361 -7.19 -21.47 2.12
N ALA A 362 -7.14 -21.88 3.39
CA ALA A 362 -8.07 -22.82 4.02
C ALA A 362 -9.43 -22.17 4.36
N ASP A 363 -9.47 -20.85 4.58
CA ASP A 363 -10.72 -20.15 4.90
C ASP A 363 -11.62 -19.99 3.66
N PHE A 364 -12.74 -20.71 3.63
CA PHE A 364 -13.72 -20.66 2.55
C PHE A 364 -14.32 -19.26 2.34
N ARG A 365 -14.36 -18.41 3.37
CA ARG A 365 -14.86 -17.03 3.29
C ARG A 365 -13.97 -16.14 2.43
N THR A 366 -12.75 -16.59 2.12
CA THR A 366 -11.82 -15.87 1.22
C THR A 366 -12.07 -16.15 -0.26
N LEU A 367 -12.99 -17.08 -0.58
CA LEU A 367 -13.39 -17.36 -1.96
C LEU A 367 -14.29 -16.25 -2.51
N PRO A 368 -14.18 -15.92 -3.81
CA PRO A 368 -15.12 -14.99 -4.42
C PRO A 368 -16.53 -15.57 -4.37
N HIS A 369 -17.51 -14.74 -3.97
CA HIS A 369 -18.91 -15.10 -4.08
C HIS A 369 -19.25 -15.35 -5.55
N LEU A 370 -19.81 -16.53 -5.83
CA LEU A 370 -20.53 -16.78 -7.07
C LEU A 370 -21.87 -16.05 -6.91
N ASP A 371 -21.98 -14.84 -7.47
CA ASP A 371 -23.30 -14.21 -7.61
C ASP A 371 -24.19 -15.23 -8.36
N GLU A 372 -25.38 -15.54 -7.82
CA GLU A 372 -26.42 -16.32 -8.50
C GLU A 372 -26.91 -15.51 -9.71
N TYR A 373 -26.09 -15.43 -10.75
CA TYR A 373 -26.61 -15.07 -12.06
C TYR A 373 -27.46 -16.23 -12.53
N HIS A 374 -28.69 -15.91 -12.93
CA HIS A 374 -29.59 -16.75 -13.70
C HIS A 374 -28.82 -17.51 -14.79
N LEU A 375 -28.34 -18.69 -14.44
CA LEU A 375 -27.94 -19.71 -15.39
C LEU A 375 -29.26 -20.22 -15.98
N GLU A 376 -29.77 -19.49 -16.97
CA GLU A 376 -30.64 -20.09 -17.98
C GLU A 376 -29.94 -21.39 -18.41
N PRO A 377 -30.59 -22.56 -18.31
CA PRO A 377 -29.98 -23.82 -18.64
C PRO A 377 -29.79 -23.84 -20.16
N ALA A 378 -28.64 -23.36 -20.62
CA ALA A 378 -28.23 -23.55 -22.00
C ALA A 378 -28.10 -25.06 -22.21
N ASN A 379 -29.01 -25.61 -23.03
CA ASN A 379 -28.92 -26.94 -23.62
C ASN A 379 -27.56 -27.10 -24.31
N THR A 380 -26.55 -27.52 -23.56
CA THR A 380 -25.31 -28.05 -24.11
C THR A 380 -25.05 -29.38 -23.42
N ALA A 381 -24.73 -30.37 -24.26
CA ALA A 381 -24.56 -31.78 -23.91
C ALA A 381 -23.66 -31.99 -22.68
N PRO A 382 -23.89 -33.05 -21.87
CA PRO A 382 -23.25 -33.22 -20.58
C PRO A 382 -21.74 -33.44 -20.73
N LEU A 383 -20.94 -32.49 -20.23
CA LEU A 383 -19.56 -32.75 -19.85
C LEU A 383 -19.56 -33.60 -18.57
N PRO A 384 -18.77 -34.68 -18.48
CA PRO A 384 -18.83 -35.55 -17.33
C PRO A 384 -18.20 -34.90 -16.10
N THR A 385 -18.92 -35.01 -14.98
CA THR A 385 -18.46 -34.83 -13.59
C THR A 385 -18.25 -33.42 -13.05
N PHE A 386 -19.36 -32.78 -12.67
CA PHE A 386 -19.45 -32.06 -11.39
C PHE A 386 -20.80 -32.40 -10.76
N MET A 387 -20.79 -33.25 -9.72
CA MET A 387 -21.99 -33.55 -8.94
C MET A 387 -22.45 -32.27 -8.22
N ARG A 388 -23.51 -31.64 -8.75
CA ARG A 388 -24.42 -30.79 -7.98
C ARG A 388 -25.18 -31.70 -7.01
N ALA A 389 -24.67 -31.85 -5.79
CA ALA A 389 -25.48 -32.34 -4.67
C ALA A 389 -26.24 -31.14 -4.07
N GLY A 390 -27.56 -31.31 -3.95
CA GLY A 390 -28.54 -30.23 -3.79
C GLY A 390 -28.43 -29.39 -2.52
N LEU A 391 -28.70 -28.09 -2.71
CA LEU A 391 -29.11 -27.17 -1.66
C LEU A 391 -30.61 -26.86 -1.88
N SER A 392 -31.48 -27.67 -1.28
CA SER A 392 -32.80 -27.21 -0.89
C SER A 392 -32.79 -27.13 0.63
N ARG A 393 -32.90 -25.92 1.18
CA ARG A 393 -33.19 -25.75 2.61
C ARG A 393 -34.12 -24.58 2.84
N GLN A 394 -35.11 -24.88 3.66
CA GLN A 394 -36.33 -24.16 3.99
C GLN A 394 -36.09 -22.73 4.50
N ALA A 395 -37.07 -21.88 4.20
CA ALA A 395 -37.21 -20.53 4.70
C ALA A 395 -37.30 -20.52 6.23
N GLY A 396 -36.33 -19.87 6.88
CA GLY A 396 -36.34 -19.50 8.28
C GLY A 396 -35.80 -18.08 8.41
N THR A 397 -36.62 -17.19 8.92
CA THR A 397 -36.40 -15.75 9.07
C THR A 397 -35.32 -15.44 10.09
N THR A 398 -34.08 -15.28 9.64
CA THR A 398 -33.06 -14.49 10.35
C THR A 398 -32.36 -13.59 9.34
N ALA A 399 -32.34 -12.29 9.60
CA ALA A 399 -31.74 -11.29 8.73
C ALA A 399 -30.24 -11.62 8.53
N LYS A 400 -29.88 -12.01 7.31
CA LYS A 400 -28.49 -12.24 6.91
C LYS A 400 -27.75 -10.91 6.93
N VAL A 401 -26.93 -10.69 7.94
CA VAL A 401 -25.92 -9.61 7.94
C VAL A 401 -24.89 -9.96 6.84
N PRO A 402 -24.68 -9.11 5.83
CA PRO A 402 -23.66 -9.37 4.82
C PRO A 402 -22.28 -9.18 5.46
N TYR A 403 -21.48 -10.24 5.50
CA TYR A 403 -20.09 -10.16 5.94
C TYR A 403 -19.25 -9.40 4.89
N GLU A 404 -18.70 -8.26 5.28
CA GLU A 404 -17.83 -7.40 4.47
C GLU A 404 -16.43 -7.98 4.28
N GLY A 405 -15.86 -7.82 3.08
CA GLY A 405 -14.48 -8.21 2.80
C GLY A 405 -14.04 -8.22 1.34
N SER A 406 -14.96 -8.14 0.37
CA SER A 406 -14.59 -7.90 -1.02
C SER A 406 -14.79 -6.43 -1.37
N TRP A 407 -13.69 -5.68 -1.47
CA TRP A 407 -13.72 -4.48 -2.29
C TRP A 407 -14.05 -4.91 -3.73
N LYS A 408 -15.31 -4.70 -4.15
CA LYS A 408 -15.69 -4.72 -5.57
C LYS A 408 -15.26 -3.35 -6.13
N PRO A 409 -14.57 -3.29 -7.28
CA PRO A 409 -14.45 -2.01 -7.95
C PRO A 409 -15.87 -1.47 -8.17
N PRO A 410 -16.10 -0.17 -8.03
CA PRO A 410 -17.38 0.41 -8.41
C PRO A 410 -17.78 -0.05 -9.82
N VAL A 411 -19.07 -0.17 -10.12
CA VAL A 411 -19.56 -0.72 -11.42
C VAL A 411 -18.92 0.00 -12.63
N TRP A 412 -18.59 1.28 -12.48
CA TRP A 412 -17.91 2.11 -13.48
C TRP A 412 -16.39 1.83 -13.64
N TRP A 413 -15.81 0.94 -12.83
CA TRP A 413 -14.45 0.39 -12.95
C TRP A 413 -14.41 -1.05 -13.48
N GLU A 414 -15.57 -1.72 -13.58
CA GLU A 414 -15.62 -3.02 -14.26
C GLU A 414 -15.32 -2.80 -15.75
N CYS A 415 -14.23 -3.41 -16.25
CA CYS A 415 -13.96 -3.36 -17.70
C CYS A 415 -15.13 -4.06 -18.43
N MET A 416 -15.93 -3.24 -19.10
CA MET A 416 -17.00 -3.68 -20.02
C MET A 416 -16.44 -4.20 -21.35
N CYS A 417 -15.15 -4.50 -21.40
CA CYS A 417 -14.52 -4.99 -22.62
C CYS A 417 -15.14 -6.36 -22.98
N PRO A 418 -15.51 -6.60 -24.25
CA PRO A 418 -15.97 -7.90 -24.70
C PRO A 418 -14.97 -8.99 -24.31
N GLU A 419 -15.44 -10.21 -24.01
CA GLU A 419 -14.61 -11.29 -23.47
C GLU A 419 -13.33 -11.56 -24.30
N VAL A 420 -13.44 -11.46 -25.63
CA VAL A 420 -12.33 -11.64 -26.57
C VAL A 420 -11.19 -10.63 -26.34
N LYS A 421 -11.51 -9.40 -25.87
CA LYS A 421 -10.53 -8.34 -25.58
C LYS A 421 -10.11 -8.28 -24.11
N ARG A 422 -10.77 -9.01 -23.20
CA ARG A 422 -10.45 -9.00 -21.75
C ARG A 422 -9.03 -9.52 -21.45
N ARG A 423 -8.51 -10.49 -22.20
CA ARG A 423 -7.15 -11.04 -22.00
C ARG A 423 -6.04 -9.99 -22.13
N ASN A 424 -6.24 -8.97 -22.96
CA ASN A 424 -5.27 -7.90 -23.19
C ASN A 424 -5.72 -6.56 -22.56
N CYS A 425 -6.79 -6.57 -21.75
CA CYS A 425 -7.29 -5.35 -21.14
C CYS A 425 -6.34 -4.84 -20.05
N ARG A 426 -5.73 -3.68 -20.29
CA ARG A 426 -4.82 -3.01 -19.35
C ARG A 426 -5.50 -2.68 -18.02
N THR A 427 -6.76 -2.25 -18.03
CA THR A 427 -7.54 -1.94 -16.82
C THR A 427 -7.79 -3.18 -15.97
N LEU A 428 -8.14 -4.32 -16.59
CA LEU A 428 -8.33 -5.58 -15.88
C LEU A 428 -7.01 -6.11 -15.31
N HIS A 429 -5.90 -5.99 -16.04
CA HIS A 429 -4.56 -6.37 -15.55
C HIS A 429 -4.12 -5.53 -14.37
N ARG A 430 -4.35 -4.22 -14.42
CA ARG A 430 -4.11 -3.30 -13.29
C ARG A 430 -4.89 -3.73 -12.06
N TRP A 431 -6.19 -3.98 -12.22
CA TRP A 431 -7.05 -4.43 -11.12
C TRP A 431 -6.58 -5.75 -10.50
N LYS A 432 -6.23 -6.75 -11.34
CA LYS A 432 -5.68 -8.03 -10.85
C LYS A 432 -4.39 -7.83 -10.05
N ARG A 433 -3.54 -6.89 -10.49
CA ARG A 433 -2.31 -6.52 -9.79
C ARG A 433 -2.61 -5.86 -8.45
N GLU A 434 -3.49 -4.86 -8.41
CA GLU A 434 -3.88 -4.18 -7.17
C GLU A 434 -4.49 -5.16 -6.15
N ARG A 435 -5.38 -6.07 -6.59
CA ARG A 435 -5.92 -7.12 -5.72
C ARG A 435 -4.85 -8.04 -5.17
N ARG A 436 -3.87 -8.41 -6.00
CA ARG A 436 -2.73 -9.22 -5.57
C ARG A 436 -1.91 -8.47 -4.52
N ASP A 437 -1.62 -7.19 -4.72
CA ASP A 437 -0.86 -6.38 -3.76
C ASP A 437 -1.60 -6.16 -2.44
N VAL A 438 -2.93 -5.97 -2.48
CA VAL A 438 -3.77 -5.92 -1.27
C VAL A 438 -3.73 -7.25 -0.52
N TRP A 439 -3.85 -8.37 -1.24
CA TRP A 439 -3.75 -9.70 -0.65
C TRP A 439 -2.37 -9.95 -0.03
N LEU A 440 -1.29 -9.68 -0.77
CA LEU A 440 0.09 -9.81 -0.29
C LEU A 440 0.32 -8.99 0.98
N THR A 441 -0.19 -7.76 1.03
CA THR A 441 -0.13 -6.91 2.23
C THR A 441 -0.91 -7.54 3.39
N ARG A 442 -2.08 -8.13 3.13
CA ARG A 442 -2.91 -8.79 4.17
C ARG A 442 -2.24 -10.03 4.77
N VAL A 443 -1.52 -10.81 3.96
CA VAL A 443 -0.79 -12.00 4.45
C VAL A 443 0.65 -11.70 4.86
N GLY A 444 1.09 -10.43 4.82
CA GLY A 444 2.44 -10.02 5.18
C GLY A 444 3.52 -10.62 4.26
N CYS A 445 3.20 -10.81 2.98
CA CYS A 445 4.13 -11.30 1.93
C CYS A 445 4.51 -10.17 0.95
N ASP A 446 4.34 -8.92 1.37
CA ASP A 446 4.77 -7.72 0.66
C ASP A 446 6.21 -7.30 0.99
N VAL A 447 6.81 -7.92 2.01
CA VAL A 447 8.20 -7.78 2.48
C VAL A 447 8.74 -9.17 2.86
N TRP A 448 10.05 -9.37 2.82
CA TRP A 448 10.67 -10.59 3.35
C TRP A 448 10.85 -10.51 4.87
N GLU A 449 10.56 -11.60 5.57
CA GLU A 449 10.72 -11.73 7.02
C GLU A 449 11.81 -12.76 7.33
N PRO A 450 12.80 -12.47 8.20
CA PRO A 450 13.75 -13.47 8.67
C PRO A 450 13.08 -14.55 9.52
N GLU A 451 13.55 -15.81 9.41
CA GLU A 451 13.01 -16.96 10.16
C GLU A 451 13.25 -16.88 11.66
N PHE A 452 14.24 -16.11 12.11
CA PHE A 452 14.52 -15.84 13.52
C PHE A 452 14.60 -14.33 13.76
N ALA A 453 13.45 -13.71 13.96
CA ALA A 453 13.37 -12.52 14.78
C ALA A 453 12.48 -12.88 15.98
N MET A 454 13.07 -13.53 16.98
CA MET A 454 12.64 -13.26 18.35
C MET A 454 12.89 -11.77 18.56
N ARG A 455 11.91 -10.95 18.16
CA ARG A 455 11.69 -9.72 18.91
C ARG A 455 11.23 -10.22 20.24
N ASP A 456 12.04 -9.98 21.26
CA ASP A 456 11.60 -10.02 22.64
C ASP A 456 10.28 -9.24 22.70
N ALA A 457 9.18 -9.98 22.71
CA ALA A 457 7.95 -9.52 23.30
C ALA A 457 8.24 -9.55 24.80
N GLU A 458 8.95 -8.52 25.27
CA GLU A 458 9.02 -8.21 26.69
C GLU A 458 7.60 -7.84 27.13
N LEU A 459 7.00 -8.80 27.84
CA LEU A 459 6.10 -8.71 29.00
C LEU A 459 4.97 -7.67 28.97
#